data_AF-A0A3D5WM94-F1
#
_entry.id   AF-A0A3D5WM94-F1
#
_cell.length_a   1.000
_cell.length_b   1.000
_cell.length_c   1.000
_cell.angle_alpha   90.00
_cell.angle_beta   90.00
_cell.angle_gamma   90.00
#
_symmetry.space_group_name_H-M   'P 1'
#
loop_
_entity.id
_entity.type
_entity.pdbx_description
1 polymer ?
#
loop_
_entity_poly.entity_id
_entity_poly.type
_entity_poly.pdbx_seq_one_letter_code
_entity_poly.pdbx_strand_id
1 'polypeptide(L)'
;MNKFMRIVVFFDLPVVTAKEKKAAAKFRKFLIKDGYNMMQWSVYSRICNGTDSVAMHRQRLKQNLPENGSVRALTLTEKQFESIDILLGEKTFADSPESTELINIF
;
A
#
# COMPACT_ATOMS: atom_id res chain seq x y z
N MET A 1 -15.47 16.64 -6.56
CA MET A 1 -14.96 15.33 -7.02
C MET A 1 -13.81 14.93 -6.13
N ASN A 2 -13.83 13.73 -5.54
CA ASN A 2 -12.74 13.27 -4.68
C ASN A 2 -11.51 12.97 -5.57
N LYS A 3 -10.44 13.77 -5.43
CA LYS A 3 -9.22 13.70 -6.27
C LYS A 3 -8.27 12.57 -5.84
N PHE A 4 -8.54 11.97 -4.69
CA PHE A 4 -7.67 10.96 -4.10
C PHE A 4 -7.87 9.59 -4.73
N MET A 5 -6.76 8.88 -4.85
CA MET A 5 -6.68 7.50 -5.31
C MET A 5 -5.87 6.69 -4.32
N ARG A 6 -6.10 5.39 -4.25
CA ARG A 6 -5.30 4.49 -3.42
C ARG A 6 -4.52 3.50 -4.27
N ILE A 7 -3.24 3.32 -3.95
CA ILE A 7 -2.48 2.14 -4.42
C ILE A 7 -2.55 1.10 -3.32
N VAL A 8 -3.02 -0.10 -3.64
CA VAL A 8 -2.93 -1.29 -2.78
C VAL A 8 -1.87 -2.22 -3.36
N VAL A 9 -0.90 -2.59 -2.54
CA VAL A 9 0.20 -3.49 -2.87
C VAL A 9 0.00 -4.80 -2.15
N PHE A 10 -0.07 -5.87 -2.92
CA PHE A 10 -0.14 -7.25 -2.44
C PHE A 10 1.20 -7.91 -2.70
N PHE A 11 1.74 -8.63 -1.73
CA PHE A 11 2.95 -9.40 -1.96
C PHE A 11 2.93 -10.76 -1.31
N ASP A 12 3.74 -11.66 -1.85
CA ASP A 12 4.10 -12.94 -1.26
C ASP A 12 5.58 -13.15 -1.55
N LEU A 13 6.41 -13.10 -0.51
CA LEU A 13 7.86 -13.10 -0.63
C LEU A 13 8.43 -14.32 0.09
N PRO A 14 9.40 -15.03 -0.52
CA PRO A 14 10.08 -16.11 0.17
C PRO A 14 10.83 -15.56 1.39
N VAL A 15 10.88 -16.35 2.47
CA VAL A 15 11.51 -15.97 3.74
C VAL A 15 12.22 -17.17 4.40
N VAL A 16 12.66 -18.15 3.62
CA VAL A 16 13.30 -19.36 4.16
C VAL A 16 14.76 -19.06 4.50
N THR A 17 15.51 -18.50 3.56
CA THR A 17 16.93 -18.18 3.72
C THR A 17 17.15 -16.81 4.38
N ALA A 18 18.35 -16.59 4.93
CA ALA A 18 18.71 -15.28 5.49
C ALA A 18 18.70 -14.16 4.42
N LYS A 19 19.10 -14.46 3.18
CA LYS A 19 19.06 -13.51 2.05
C LYS A 19 17.62 -13.09 1.75
N GLU A 20 16.72 -14.06 1.68
CA GLU A 20 15.29 -13.86 1.44
C GLU A 20 14.62 -13.03 2.54
N LYS A 21 14.84 -13.38 3.82
CA LYS A 21 14.37 -12.59 4.97
C LYS A 21 14.85 -11.14 4.91
N LYS A 22 16.12 -10.92 4.54
CA LYS A 22 16.69 -9.58 4.38
C LYS A 22 16.03 -8.81 3.23
N ALA A 23 15.77 -9.46 2.10
CA ALA A 23 15.09 -8.86 0.96
C ALA A 23 13.63 -8.48 1.30
N ALA A 24 12.87 -9.37 1.94
CA ALA A 24 11.51 -9.10 2.40
C ALA A 24 11.46 -7.94 3.41
N ALA A 25 12.39 -7.93 4.37
CA ALA A 25 12.49 -6.84 5.34
C ALA A 25 12.87 -5.50 4.67
N LYS A 26 13.74 -5.52 3.65
CA LYS A 26 14.10 -4.33 2.87
C LYS A 26 12.88 -3.77 2.11
N PHE A 27 12.13 -4.64 1.43
CA PHE A 27 10.92 -4.23 0.69
C PHE A 27 9.87 -3.64 1.63
N ARG A 28 9.59 -4.28 2.78
CA ARG A 28 8.68 -3.75 3.80
C ARG A 28 9.13 -2.40 4.34
N LYS A 29 10.42 -2.22 4.63
CA LYS A 29 10.98 -0.94 5.09
C LYS A 29 10.83 0.15 4.03
N PHE A 30 11.02 -0.18 2.75
CA PHE A 30 10.76 0.73 1.65
C PHE A 30 9.29 1.18 1.64
N LEU A 31 8.34 0.24 1.70
CA LEU A 31 6.90 0.57 1.71
C LEU A 31 6.56 1.55 2.83
N ILE A 32 6.99 1.26 4.06
CA ILE A 32 6.74 2.15 5.21
C ILE A 32 7.38 3.53 4.98
N LYS A 33 8.64 3.57 4.52
CA LYS A 33 9.37 4.83 4.28
C LYS A 33 8.75 5.68 3.17
N ASP A 34 8.18 5.04 2.14
CA ASP A 34 7.48 5.72 1.05
C ASP A 34 6.02 6.04 1.41
N GLY A 35 5.62 5.83 2.67
CA GLY A 35 4.33 6.22 3.24
C GLY A 35 3.19 5.29 2.88
N TYR A 36 3.46 3.99 2.72
CA TYR A 36 2.43 2.97 2.70
C TYR A 36 2.09 2.54 4.14
N ASN A 37 0.80 2.39 4.41
CA ASN A 37 0.29 1.84 5.66
C ASN A 37 -0.02 0.36 5.50
N MET A 38 0.23 -0.41 6.56
CA MET A 38 -0.10 -1.83 6.59
C MET A 38 -1.61 -1.99 6.79
N MET A 39 -2.29 -2.64 5.85
CA MET A 39 -3.72 -2.91 5.92
C MET A 39 -3.98 -4.29 6.53
N GLN A 40 -3.19 -5.28 6.13
CA GLN A 40 -3.15 -6.62 6.71
C GLN A 40 -1.79 -7.27 6.40
N TRP A 41 -1.58 -8.53 6.81
CA TRP A 41 -0.35 -9.25 6.47
C TRP A 41 -0.16 -9.30 4.96
N SER A 42 1.01 -8.84 4.53
CA SER A 42 1.43 -8.77 3.13
C SER A 42 0.55 -7.90 2.21
N VAL A 43 -0.27 -7.02 2.77
CA VAL A 43 -1.05 -6.03 2.02
C VAL A 43 -0.87 -4.64 2.61
N TYR A 44 -0.45 -3.72 1.75
CA TYR A 44 -0.12 -2.35 2.12
C TYR A 44 -0.85 -1.38 1.21
N SER A 45 -1.27 -0.23 1.72
CA SER A 45 -1.98 0.78 0.94
C SER A 45 -1.41 2.18 1.11
N ARG A 46 -1.49 2.99 0.06
CA ARG A 46 -1.06 4.39 0.06
C ARG A 46 -2.07 5.27 -0.64
N ILE A 47 -2.51 6.32 0.05
CA ILE A 47 -3.32 7.40 -0.51
C ILE A 47 -2.43 8.27 -1.39
N CYS A 48 -2.93 8.62 -2.57
CA CYS A 48 -2.25 9.39 -3.61
C CYS A 48 -3.13 10.59 -4.00
N ASN A 49 -2.52 11.77 -4.08
CA ASN A 49 -3.20 12.99 -4.53
C ASN A 49 -3.20 13.03 -6.07
N GLY A 50 -4.17 12.34 -6.67
CA GLY A 50 -4.34 12.27 -8.12
C GLY A 50 -3.39 11.30 -8.83
N THR A 51 -3.53 11.24 -10.16
CA THR A 51 -2.87 10.27 -11.05
C THR A 51 -1.36 10.44 -11.12
N ASP A 52 -0.85 11.67 -11.00
CA ASP A 52 0.59 11.94 -11.06
C ASP A 52 1.31 11.37 -9.84
N SER A 53 0.70 11.51 -8.66
CA SER A 53 1.18 10.88 -7.43
C SER A 53 1.17 9.36 -7.56
N VAL A 54 0.10 8.79 -8.15
CA VAL A 54 0.03 7.35 -8.43
C VAL A 54 1.18 6.89 -9.35
N ALA A 55 1.42 7.62 -10.44
CA ALA A 55 2.47 7.28 -11.40
C ALA A 55 3.87 7.33 -10.75
N MET A 56 4.13 8.38 -9.95
CA MET A 56 5.37 8.54 -9.21
C MET A 56 5.62 7.37 -8.25
N HIS A 57 4.64 7.05 -7.40
CA HIS A 57 4.79 5.98 -6.41
C HIS A 57 4.84 4.59 -7.04
N ARG A 58 4.11 4.37 -8.14
CA ARG A 58 4.23 3.13 -8.92
C ARG A 58 5.64 2.97 -9.50
N GLN A 59 6.28 4.05 -9.95
CA GLN A 59 7.66 3.98 -10.43
C GLN A 59 8.65 3.67 -9.31
N ARG A 60 8.50 4.30 -8.13
CA ARG A 60 9.32 3.98 -6.94
C ARG A 60 9.16 2.53 -6.51
N LEU A 61 7.94 2.00 -6.54
CA LEU A 61 7.64 0.60 -6.26
C LEU A 61 8.42 -0.33 -7.20
N LYS A 62 8.37 -0.08 -8.51
CA LYS A 62 9.12 -0.86 -9.52
C LYS A 62 10.63 -0.85 -9.27
N GLN A 63 11.19 0.29 -8.85
CA GLN A 63 12.62 0.43 -8.55
C GLN A 63 13.09 -0.29 -7.28
N ASN A 64 12.16 -0.70 -6.41
CA ASN A 64 12.46 -1.30 -5.11
C ASN A 64 11.96 -2.75 -4.98
N LEU A 65 11.53 -3.38 -6.08
CA LEU A 65 11.08 -4.77 -6.05
C LEU A 65 12.18 -5.73 -5.57
N PRO A 66 11.84 -6.76 -4.78
CA PRO A 66 12.77 -7.84 -4.47
C PRO A 66 13.03 -8.72 -5.71
N GLU A 67 14.17 -9.41 -5.73
CA GLU A 67 14.56 -10.31 -6.85
C GLU A 67 13.60 -11.51 -7.02
N ASN A 68 13.00 -11.99 -5.92
CA ASN A 68 12.14 -13.17 -5.88
C ASN A 68 10.82 -12.86 -5.18
N GLY A 69 9.81 -13.67 -5.48
CA GLY A 69 8.46 -13.57 -4.93
C GLY A 69 7.45 -13.01 -5.93
N SER A 70 6.26 -12.70 -5.43
CA SER A 70 5.14 -12.19 -6.22
C SER A 70 4.70 -10.84 -5.63
N VAL A 71 4.70 -9.79 -6.44
CA VAL A 71 4.23 -8.45 -6.04
C VAL A 71 3.22 -7.93 -7.07
N ARG A 72 2.06 -7.48 -6.62
CA ARG A 72 0.99 -6.91 -7.46
C ARG A 72 0.56 -5.57 -6.87
N ALA A 73 0.18 -4.63 -7.74
CA ALA A 73 -0.32 -3.32 -7.32
C ALA A 73 -1.61 -2.98 -8.04
N LEU A 74 -2.66 -2.71 -7.27
CA LEU A 74 -3.97 -2.27 -7.74
C LEU A 74 -4.13 -0.78 -7.43
N THR A 75 -4.66 -0.01 -8.38
CA THR A 75 -5.04 1.38 -8.15
C THR A 75 -6.56 1.47 -8.08
N LEU A 76 -7.08 2.07 -7.02
CA LEU A 76 -8.49 2.29 -6.76
C LEU A 76 -8.76 3.79 -6.60
N THR A 77 -10.00 4.21 -6.83
CA THR A 77 -10.48 5.48 -6.27
C THR A 77 -10.70 5.33 -4.76
N GLU A 78 -10.64 6.41 -3.97
CA GLU A 78 -10.95 6.30 -2.53
C GLU A 78 -12.37 5.76 -2.29
N LYS A 79 -13.35 6.14 -3.12
CA LYS A 79 -14.72 5.60 -3.04
C LYS A 79 -14.79 4.07 -3.18
N GLN A 80 -13.96 3.50 -4.06
CA GLN A 80 -13.88 2.04 -4.24
C GLN A 80 -13.14 1.36 -3.09
N PHE A 81 -12.22 2.06 -2.43
CA PHE A 81 -11.53 1.54 -1.25
C PHE A 81 -12.47 1.57 -0.03
N GLU A 82 -13.21 2.65 0.17
CA GLU A 82 -14.22 2.79 1.23
C GLU A 82 -15.35 1.74 1.11
N SER A 83 -15.61 1.24 -0.09
CA SER A 83 -16.59 0.19 -0.34
C SER A 83 -16.06 -1.24 -0.15
N ILE A 84 -14.85 -1.43 0.38
CA ILE A 84 -14.32 -2.76 0.68
C ILE A 84 -15.14 -3.37 1.83
N ASP A 85 -15.70 -4.56 1.60
CA ASP A 85 -16.38 -5.33 2.62
C ASP A 85 -15.38 -5.95 3.60
N ILE A 86 -15.59 -5.71 4.89
CA ILE A 86 -14.88 -6.39 5.98
C ILE A 86 -15.76 -7.55 6.42
N LEU A 87 -15.43 -8.75 5.94
CA LEU A 87 -16.19 -9.97 6.24
C LEU A 87 -15.81 -10.59 7.59
N LEU A 88 -14.64 -10.24 8.14
CA LEU A 88 -14.12 -10.72 9.42
C LEU A 88 -13.17 -9.69 10.04
N GLY A 89 -13.29 -9.50 11.36
CA GLY A 89 -12.52 -8.48 12.11
C GLY A 89 -13.30 -7.19 12.30
N GLU A 90 -12.63 -6.18 12.85
CA GLU A 90 -13.21 -4.87 13.12
C GLU A 90 -12.61 -3.80 12.20
N LYS A 91 -13.41 -2.77 11.89
CA LYS A 91 -12.93 -1.58 11.19
C LYS A 91 -11.84 -0.89 12.01
N THR A 92 -10.74 -0.57 11.37
CA THR A 92 -9.67 0.25 11.95
C THR A 92 -9.82 1.70 11.53
N PHE A 93 -9.10 2.60 12.19
CA PHE A 93 -9.03 4.00 11.77
C PHE A 93 -8.56 4.16 10.32
N ALA A 94 -7.69 3.27 9.82
CA ALA A 94 -7.19 3.33 8.45
C ALA A 94 -8.27 3.01 7.38
N ASP A 95 -9.38 2.40 7.81
CA ASP A 95 -10.54 2.07 6.98
C ASP A 95 -11.58 3.20 6.99
N SER A 96 -11.37 4.24 7.81
CA SER A 96 -12.31 5.34 7.98
C SER A 96 -12.04 6.47 6.97
N PRO A 97 -13.08 7.17 6.47
CA PRO A 97 -12.90 8.32 5.57
C PRO A 97 -12.03 9.44 6.17
N GLU A 98 -12.08 9.61 7.50
CA GLU A 98 -11.32 10.61 8.25
C GLU A 98 -9.81 10.42 8.09
N SER A 99 -9.34 9.18 7.88
CA SER A 99 -7.92 8.89 7.62
C SER A 99 -7.40 9.56 6.34
N THR A 100 -8.27 9.76 5.35
CA THR A 100 -7.96 10.46 4.10
C THR A 100 -7.99 11.98 4.29
N GLU A 101 -8.87 12.49 5.16
CA GLU A 101 -9.01 13.92 5.42
C GLU A 101 -7.81 14.51 6.18
N LEU A 102 -7.20 13.76 7.09
CA LEU A 102 -6.00 14.19 7.81
C LEU A 102 -4.80 14.45 6.89
N ILE A 103 -4.78 13.86 5.69
CA ILE A 103 -3.73 14.12 4.69
C ILE A 103 -3.89 15.51 4.05
N ASN A 104 -5.07 16.14 4.11
CA ASN A 104 -5.26 17.52 3.62
C ASN A 104 -4.71 18.59 4.57
N ILE A 105 -4.36 18.24 5.81
CA ILE A 105 -3.97 19.19 6.86
C ILE A 105 -2.46 19.52 6.80
N PHE A 106 -1.68 18.77 6.00
CA PHE A 106 -0.24 18.95 5.79
C PHE A 106 0.08 19.10 4.29
#